data_AF-A0AB35YER5-F1
#
_entry.id   AF-A0AB35YER5-F1
#
_cell.length_a   1.000
_cell.length_b   1.000
_cell.length_c   1.000
_cell.angle_alpha   90.00
_cell.angle_beta   90.00
_cell.angle_gamma   90.00
#
_symmetry.space_group_name_H-M   'P 1'
#
loop_
_entity.id
_entity.type
_entity.pdbx_description
1 polymer ?
#
loop_
_entity_poly.entity_id
_entity_poly.type
_entity_poly.pdbx_seq_one_letter_code
_entity_poly.pdbx_strand_id
1 'polypeptide(L)'
;MKFNLSQLMNEKSKEAVEKDGLAFKVESIPIEKLSPSEMNKYNVENVAELKASIELMGLQQNLVVREHENGFEVISGHRRLKAMSELYAEGNEQFKRIPCKIMKSLDDIQAELQLILANSTTRELTDAEKTYQAARLQELLNDLQKSGLPIAGRKRDIVAQLMKVSPTQVARMDSINKKLTPELKEAFSKEDINITTAYEASRLPKEQQQEIVQEYKEGKSITPSVAVEKRIEVIETEQKEKPMTHELDSYPEQFEAIVKGIKTFMCGFNNQSFRVGDKLKINEFDPETILYTGRFSEVRIIYLQEGGENDIPKDYVIMSIKKIR
;
A
#
# COMPACT_ATOMS: atom_id res chain seq x y z
N MET A 1 -17.62 -3.98 20.42
CA MET A 1 -18.68 -4.44 19.49
C MET A 1 -18.05 -4.86 18.19
N LYS A 2 -18.55 -5.92 17.55
CA LYS A 2 -18.16 -6.35 16.20
C LYS A 2 -18.81 -5.40 15.18
N PHE A 3 -18.09 -4.98 14.14
CA PHE A 3 -18.60 -4.10 13.09
C PHE A 3 -19.78 -4.76 12.35
N ASN A 4 -20.80 -3.96 12.02
CA ASN A 4 -21.96 -4.38 11.23
C ASN A 4 -22.15 -3.45 10.02
N LEU A 5 -22.42 -4.01 8.85
CA LEU A 5 -22.64 -3.26 7.61
C LEU A 5 -23.74 -2.21 7.72
N SER A 6 -24.78 -2.44 8.54
CA SER A 6 -25.85 -1.46 8.78
C SER A 6 -25.35 -0.17 9.42
N GLN A 7 -24.17 -0.19 10.06
CA GLN A 7 -23.53 1.00 10.61
C GLN A 7 -23.05 1.96 9.52
N LEU A 8 -22.86 1.50 8.28
CA LEU A 8 -22.46 2.37 7.18
C LEU A 8 -23.63 3.16 6.58
N MET A 9 -24.88 2.79 6.87
CA MET A 9 -26.06 3.44 6.31
C MET A 9 -26.35 4.78 7.01
N ASN A 10 -26.76 5.80 6.23
CA ASN A 10 -27.27 7.06 6.78
C ASN A 10 -28.67 6.87 7.43
N GLU A 11 -29.09 7.82 8.28
CA GLU A 11 -30.36 7.73 9.01
C GLU A 11 -31.57 7.62 8.08
N LYS A 12 -31.64 8.46 7.04
CA LYS A 12 -32.73 8.44 6.05
C LYS A 12 -32.87 7.10 5.32
N SER A 13 -31.75 6.42 5.06
CA SER A 13 -31.75 5.10 4.43
C SER A 13 -32.16 4.01 5.41
N LYS A 14 -31.80 4.13 6.69
CA LYS A 14 -32.26 3.22 7.75
C LYS A 14 -33.77 3.33 7.94
N GLU A 15 -34.29 4.55 8.05
CA GLU A 15 -35.72 4.82 8.15
C GLU A 15 -36.50 4.27 6.95
N ALA A 16 -35.95 4.42 5.73
CA ALA A 16 -36.57 3.86 4.54
C ALA A 16 -36.67 2.33 4.59
N VAL A 17 -35.61 1.64 5.06
CA VAL A 17 -35.62 0.17 5.20
C VAL A 17 -36.57 -0.28 6.32
N GLU A 18 -36.65 0.45 7.42
CA GLU A 18 -37.58 0.14 8.53
C GLU A 18 -39.05 0.34 8.12
N LYS A 19 -39.34 1.38 7.32
CA LYS A 19 -40.68 1.74 6.88
C LYS A 19 -41.18 0.88 5.70
N ASP A 20 -40.34 0.70 4.68
CA ASP A 20 -40.71 0.00 3.44
C ASP A 20 -40.36 -1.51 3.51
N GLY A 21 -39.59 -1.95 4.53
CA GLY A 21 -39.18 -3.35 4.70
C GLY A 21 -38.29 -3.86 3.57
N LEU A 22 -38.42 -5.14 3.22
CA LEU A 22 -37.77 -5.72 2.04
C LEU A 22 -38.43 -5.31 0.71
N ALA A 23 -39.55 -4.59 0.76
CA ALA A 23 -40.23 -4.14 -0.45
C ALA A 23 -39.40 -3.07 -1.16
N PHE A 24 -39.22 -3.22 -2.47
CA PHE A 24 -38.55 -2.23 -3.29
C PHE A 24 -39.43 -1.90 -4.49
N LYS A 25 -39.37 -0.64 -4.93
CA LYS A 25 -40.11 -0.18 -6.11
C LYS A 25 -39.32 -0.51 -7.37
N VAL A 26 -39.97 -1.20 -8.30
CA VAL A 26 -39.47 -1.36 -9.66
C VAL A 26 -40.28 -0.43 -10.55
N GLU A 27 -39.59 0.40 -11.32
CA GLU A 27 -40.22 1.28 -12.31
C GLU A 27 -39.59 1.07 -13.68
N SER A 28 -40.41 1.22 -14.72
CA SER A 28 -39.96 1.22 -16.11
C SER A 28 -39.50 2.63 -16.47
N ILE A 29 -38.20 2.84 -16.64
CA ILE A 29 -37.58 4.16 -16.85
C ILE A 29 -37.14 4.28 -18.32
N PRO A 30 -37.36 5.43 -19.01
CA PRO A 30 -36.82 5.64 -20.35
C PRO A 30 -35.29 5.49 -20.35
N ILE A 31 -34.73 4.75 -21.30
CA ILE A 31 -33.28 4.49 -21.34
C ILE A 31 -32.45 5.77 -21.46
N GLU A 32 -33.00 6.79 -22.12
CA GLU A 32 -32.41 8.13 -22.28
C GLU A 32 -32.28 8.90 -20.95
N LYS A 33 -33.03 8.50 -19.91
CA LYS A 33 -32.93 9.08 -18.56
C LYS A 33 -31.97 8.31 -17.65
N LEU A 34 -31.34 7.25 -18.14
CA LEU A 34 -30.39 6.43 -17.38
C LEU A 34 -28.97 6.86 -17.73
N SER A 35 -28.23 7.36 -16.75
CA SER A 35 -26.81 7.67 -16.88
C SER A 35 -25.96 6.65 -16.11
N PRO A 36 -24.82 6.19 -16.66
CA PRO A 36 -23.86 5.43 -15.88
C PRO A 36 -23.23 6.32 -14.79
N SER A 37 -23.01 5.78 -13.60
CA SER A 37 -22.29 6.51 -12.55
C SER A 37 -20.86 6.86 -12.96
N GLU A 38 -20.45 8.11 -12.77
CA GLU A 38 -19.08 8.59 -13.01
C GLU A 38 -18.06 7.95 -12.06
N MET A 39 -18.55 7.41 -10.94
CA MET A 39 -17.76 6.70 -9.92
C MET A 39 -17.46 5.26 -10.32
N ASN A 40 -18.10 4.72 -11.38
CA ASN A 40 -17.81 3.39 -11.89
C ASN A 40 -16.44 3.36 -12.59
N LYS A 41 -15.41 2.82 -11.90
CA LYS A 41 -14.07 2.60 -12.49
C LYS A 41 -13.84 1.20 -13.04
N TYR A 42 -14.87 0.34 -13.02
CA TYR A 42 -14.76 -1.02 -13.56
C TYR A 42 -14.95 -1.05 -15.07
N ASN A 43 -14.28 -2.00 -15.72
CA ASN A 43 -14.42 -2.19 -17.15
C ASN A 43 -15.87 -2.59 -17.53
N VAL A 44 -16.44 -1.86 -18.48
CA VAL A 44 -17.78 -2.09 -19.06
C VAL A 44 -17.71 -2.48 -20.54
N GLU A 45 -16.53 -2.79 -21.05
CA GLU A 45 -16.31 -3.25 -22.42
C GLU A 45 -16.69 -4.72 -22.60
N ASN A 46 -16.71 -5.16 -23.86
CA ASN A 46 -17.03 -6.52 -24.27
C ASN A 46 -18.39 -7.00 -23.72
N VAL A 47 -19.46 -6.36 -24.21
CA VAL A 47 -20.84 -6.73 -23.87
C VAL A 47 -21.55 -7.53 -24.97
N ALA A 48 -20.86 -7.94 -26.04
CA ALA A 48 -21.46 -8.61 -27.19
C ALA A 48 -22.25 -9.89 -26.81
N GLU A 49 -21.65 -10.78 -26.01
CA GLU A 49 -22.33 -12.00 -25.54
C GLU A 49 -23.51 -11.68 -24.61
N LEU A 50 -23.33 -10.72 -23.70
CA LEU A 50 -24.38 -10.28 -22.79
C LEU A 50 -25.54 -9.64 -23.56
N LYS A 51 -25.24 -8.88 -24.62
CA LYS A 51 -26.19 -8.25 -25.52
C LYS A 51 -27.02 -9.29 -26.26
N ALA A 52 -26.36 -10.28 -26.89
CA ALA A 52 -27.05 -11.40 -27.54
C ALA A 52 -27.93 -12.19 -26.55
N SER A 53 -27.43 -12.41 -25.33
CA SER A 53 -28.21 -13.04 -24.25
C SER A 53 -29.43 -12.23 -23.85
N ILE A 54 -29.31 -10.90 -23.71
CA ILE A 54 -30.42 -10.01 -23.35
C ILE A 54 -31.45 -9.93 -24.48
N GLU A 55 -31.00 -9.93 -25.74
CA GLU A 55 -31.88 -9.94 -26.90
C GLU A 55 -32.68 -11.24 -26.99
N LEU A 56 -32.05 -12.39 -26.73
CA LEU A 56 -32.69 -13.70 -26.82
C LEU A 56 -33.56 -14.04 -25.60
N MET A 57 -33.08 -13.77 -24.39
CA MET A 57 -33.69 -14.23 -23.14
C MET A 57 -34.30 -13.09 -22.30
N GLY A 58 -34.13 -11.83 -22.71
CA GLY A 58 -34.55 -10.67 -21.94
C GLY A 58 -33.66 -10.37 -20.73
N LEU A 59 -34.00 -9.30 -20.01
CA LEU A 59 -33.26 -8.84 -18.84
C LEU A 59 -33.59 -9.70 -17.60
N GLN A 60 -32.63 -10.52 -17.16
CA GLN A 60 -32.81 -11.43 -16.03
C GLN A 60 -32.70 -10.75 -14.65
N GLN A 61 -31.91 -9.67 -14.56
CA GLN A 61 -31.71 -8.91 -13.34
C GLN A 61 -31.92 -7.43 -13.65
N ASN A 62 -32.76 -6.75 -12.87
CA ASN A 62 -33.01 -5.32 -13.03
C ASN A 62 -31.76 -4.48 -12.74
N LEU A 63 -31.68 -3.31 -13.35
CA LEU A 63 -30.71 -2.29 -12.95
C LEU A 63 -31.06 -1.76 -11.56
N VAL A 64 -30.05 -1.35 -10.80
CA VAL A 64 -30.25 -0.60 -9.55
C VAL A 64 -29.85 0.83 -9.79
N VAL A 65 -30.75 1.76 -9.52
CA VAL A 65 -30.58 3.18 -9.84
C VAL A 65 -30.94 4.05 -8.64
N ARG A 66 -30.43 5.28 -8.60
CA ARG A 66 -30.90 6.34 -7.70
C ARG A 66 -31.33 7.56 -8.52
N GLU A 67 -32.22 8.36 -7.96
CA GLU A 67 -32.56 9.67 -8.53
C GLU A 67 -31.32 10.57 -8.50
N HIS A 68 -30.97 11.18 -9.63
CA HIS A 68 -29.85 12.11 -9.73
C HIS A 68 -30.11 13.15 -10.82
N GLU A 69 -30.03 14.43 -10.46
CA GLU A 69 -30.35 15.56 -11.35
C GLU A 69 -31.73 15.43 -12.00
N ASN A 70 -31.77 15.35 -13.35
CA ASN A 70 -32.99 15.28 -14.15
C ASN A 70 -33.32 13.85 -14.62
N GLY A 71 -32.65 12.84 -14.07
CA GLY A 71 -32.80 11.44 -14.45
C GLY A 71 -32.41 10.48 -13.34
N PHE A 72 -31.77 9.39 -13.71
CA PHE A 72 -31.39 8.32 -12.80
C PHE A 72 -29.97 7.87 -13.08
N GLU A 73 -29.17 7.81 -12.02
CA GLU A 73 -27.82 7.29 -12.07
C GLU A 73 -27.83 5.78 -11.78
N VAL A 74 -27.16 5.00 -12.63
CA VAL A 74 -27.01 3.55 -12.46
C VAL A 74 -25.91 3.24 -11.45
N ILE A 75 -26.31 2.56 -10.36
CA ILE A 75 -25.43 2.10 -9.28
C ILE A 75 -25.00 0.64 -9.50
N SER A 76 -25.86 -0.17 -10.12
CA SER A 76 -25.53 -1.55 -10.49
C SER A 76 -26.16 -1.93 -11.82
N GLY A 77 -25.39 -2.66 -12.64
CA GLY A 77 -25.82 -3.15 -13.94
C GLY A 77 -25.29 -2.34 -15.13
N HIS A 78 -24.16 -1.64 -15.00
CA HIS A 78 -23.57 -0.83 -16.07
C HIS A 78 -23.34 -1.60 -17.39
N ARG A 79 -22.87 -2.84 -17.33
CA ARG A 79 -22.72 -3.70 -18.53
C ARG A 79 -24.07 -4.04 -19.19
N ARG A 80 -25.12 -4.24 -18.39
CA ARG A 80 -26.50 -4.48 -18.87
C ARG A 80 -27.06 -3.20 -19.48
N LEU A 81 -26.86 -2.03 -18.85
CA LEU A 81 -27.24 -0.74 -19.43
C LEU A 81 -26.60 -0.57 -20.80
N LYS A 82 -25.28 -0.73 -20.91
CA LYS A 82 -24.56 -0.59 -22.18
C LYS A 82 -25.11 -1.52 -23.26
N ALA A 83 -25.30 -2.80 -22.95
CA ALA A 83 -25.88 -3.77 -23.89
C ALA A 83 -27.28 -3.36 -24.37
N MET A 84 -28.16 -2.93 -23.46
CA MET A 84 -29.50 -2.46 -23.80
C MET A 84 -29.49 -1.13 -24.58
N SER A 85 -28.55 -0.24 -24.29
CA SER A 85 -28.34 1.01 -25.04
C SER A 85 -27.89 0.73 -26.47
N GLU A 86 -26.97 -0.23 -26.68
CA GLU A 86 -26.56 -0.66 -28.02
C GLU A 86 -27.73 -1.29 -28.79
N LEU A 87 -28.54 -2.15 -28.15
CA LEU A 87 -29.73 -2.74 -28.80
C LEU A 87 -30.77 -1.68 -29.18
N TYR A 88 -31.01 -0.69 -28.31
CA TYR A 88 -31.93 0.40 -28.60
C TYR A 88 -31.43 1.27 -29.76
N ALA A 89 -30.13 1.56 -29.81
CA ALA A 89 -29.51 2.31 -30.92
C ALA A 89 -29.60 1.58 -32.27
N GLU A 90 -29.69 0.25 -32.26
CA GLU A 90 -29.94 -0.59 -33.46
C GLU A 90 -31.41 -0.61 -33.90
N GLY A 91 -32.28 0.16 -33.23
CA GLY A 91 -33.70 0.29 -33.56
C GLY A 91 -34.60 -0.69 -32.82
N ASN A 92 -34.07 -1.42 -31.83
CA ASN A 92 -34.89 -2.33 -31.03
C ASN A 92 -35.66 -1.58 -29.94
N GLU A 93 -36.86 -1.08 -30.31
CA GLU A 93 -37.75 -0.28 -29.46
C GLU A 93 -38.17 -0.98 -28.15
N GLN A 94 -38.01 -2.31 -28.03
CA GLN A 94 -38.32 -3.02 -26.78
C GLN A 94 -37.45 -2.53 -25.61
N PHE A 95 -36.26 -1.97 -25.89
CA PHE A 95 -35.33 -1.44 -24.89
C PHE A 95 -35.51 0.06 -24.64
N LYS A 96 -36.54 0.69 -25.20
CA LYS A 96 -36.86 2.10 -24.95
C LYS A 96 -37.09 2.40 -23.48
N ARG A 97 -37.63 1.43 -22.74
CA ARG A 97 -37.84 1.54 -21.29
C ARG A 97 -37.34 0.32 -20.56
N ILE A 98 -36.53 0.55 -19.51
CA ILE A 98 -35.85 -0.50 -18.76
C ILE A 98 -36.47 -0.62 -17.36
N PRO A 99 -36.78 -1.83 -16.88
CA PRO A 99 -37.20 -2.02 -15.49
C PRO A 99 -36.02 -1.84 -14.53
N CYS A 100 -36.14 -0.88 -13.63
CA CYS A 100 -35.10 -0.50 -12.67
C CYS A 100 -35.63 -0.59 -11.24
N LYS A 101 -34.82 -1.14 -10.34
CA LYS A 101 -35.01 -0.99 -8.89
C LYS A 101 -34.53 0.41 -8.48
N ILE A 102 -35.44 1.23 -7.98
CA ILE A 102 -35.12 2.58 -7.50
C ILE A 102 -34.71 2.50 -6.03
N MET A 103 -33.49 2.95 -5.75
CA MET A 103 -33.00 3.20 -4.41
C MET A 103 -33.33 4.64 -4.00
N LYS A 104 -33.99 4.80 -2.86
CA LYS A 104 -34.29 6.11 -2.28
C LYS A 104 -33.23 6.52 -1.27
N SER A 105 -33.06 7.82 -1.07
CA SER A 105 -32.27 8.41 0.03
C SER A 105 -30.77 8.05 0.03
N LEU A 106 -30.21 7.68 -1.12
CA LEU A 106 -28.78 7.40 -1.27
C LEU A 106 -27.98 8.66 -1.61
N ASP A 107 -27.18 9.12 -0.66
CA ASP A 107 -26.13 10.11 -0.92
C ASP A 107 -24.98 9.50 -1.75
N ASP A 108 -24.07 10.34 -2.23
CA ASP A 108 -22.97 9.94 -3.13
C ASP A 108 -22.03 8.91 -2.51
N ILE A 109 -21.77 9.04 -1.20
CA ILE A 109 -20.89 8.13 -0.46
C ILE A 109 -21.53 6.75 -0.35
N GLN A 110 -22.83 6.69 -0.02
CA GLN A 110 -23.59 5.43 0.00
C GLN A 110 -23.70 4.81 -1.38
N ALA A 111 -23.89 5.64 -2.42
CA ALA A 111 -24.05 5.18 -3.79
C ALA A 111 -22.78 4.50 -4.30
N GLU A 112 -21.63 5.11 -4.04
CA GLU A 112 -20.36 4.52 -4.39
C GLU A 112 -20.04 3.27 -3.55
N LEU A 113 -20.34 3.29 -2.24
CA LEU A 113 -20.18 2.12 -1.38
C LEU A 113 -21.00 0.94 -1.92
N GLN A 114 -22.27 1.17 -2.28
CA GLN A 114 -23.13 0.15 -2.85
C GLN A 114 -22.61 -0.34 -4.20
N LEU A 115 -22.09 0.56 -5.04
CA LEU A 115 -21.47 0.22 -6.32
C LEU A 115 -20.28 -0.73 -6.11
N ILE A 116 -19.38 -0.45 -5.18
CA ILE A 116 -18.22 -1.30 -4.87
C ILE A 116 -18.66 -2.68 -4.36
N LEU A 117 -19.58 -2.70 -3.38
CA LEU A 117 -20.04 -3.95 -2.77
C LEU A 117 -20.83 -4.84 -3.76
N ALA A 118 -21.60 -4.24 -4.68
CA ALA A 118 -22.34 -4.97 -5.71
C ALA A 118 -21.42 -5.61 -6.77
N ASN A 119 -20.29 -4.97 -7.09
CA ASN A 119 -19.31 -5.56 -8.01
C ASN A 119 -18.57 -6.75 -7.37
N SER A 120 -18.25 -6.68 -6.07
CA SER A 120 -17.56 -7.76 -5.37
C SER A 120 -18.37 -9.06 -5.25
N THR A 121 -19.68 -9.03 -5.45
CA THR A 121 -20.56 -10.21 -5.32
C THR A 121 -20.91 -10.87 -6.66
N THR A 122 -20.64 -10.21 -7.78
CA THR A 122 -21.18 -10.60 -9.10
C THR A 122 -20.14 -11.06 -10.11
N ARG A 123 -18.85 -10.72 -9.91
CA ARG A 123 -17.74 -11.19 -10.75
C ARG A 123 -16.46 -11.36 -9.96
N GLU A 124 -15.55 -12.17 -10.49
CA GLU A 124 -14.17 -12.18 -10.00
C GLU A 124 -13.46 -10.90 -10.43
N LEU A 125 -12.80 -10.27 -9.46
CA LEU A 125 -12.02 -9.06 -9.65
C LEU A 125 -10.54 -9.40 -9.74
N THR A 126 -9.81 -8.69 -10.58
CA THR A 126 -8.34 -8.82 -10.63
C THR A 126 -7.72 -8.32 -9.33
N ASP A 127 -6.48 -8.72 -9.05
CA ASP A 127 -5.79 -8.26 -7.84
C ASP A 127 -5.55 -6.76 -7.83
N ALA A 128 -5.38 -6.14 -9.01
CA ALA A 128 -5.30 -4.69 -9.17
C ALA A 128 -6.64 -4.02 -8.84
N GLU A 129 -7.76 -4.55 -9.34
CA GLU A 129 -9.10 -4.06 -9.01
C GLU A 129 -9.41 -4.18 -7.52
N LYS A 130 -9.07 -5.31 -6.89
CA LYS A 130 -9.21 -5.49 -5.42
C LYS A 130 -8.34 -4.49 -4.66
N THR A 131 -7.11 -4.25 -5.12
CA THR A 131 -6.20 -3.29 -4.49
C THR A 131 -6.76 -1.87 -4.55
N TYR A 132 -7.30 -1.47 -5.71
CA TYR A 132 -7.99 -0.20 -5.89
C TYR A 132 -9.22 -0.10 -4.98
N GLN A 133 -10.07 -1.14 -4.94
CA GLN A 133 -11.24 -1.20 -4.07
C GLN A 133 -10.88 -1.03 -2.59
N ALA A 134 -9.83 -1.70 -2.13
CA ALA A 134 -9.40 -1.60 -0.74
C ALA A 134 -9.03 -0.14 -0.37
N ALA A 135 -8.30 0.55 -1.25
CA ALA A 135 -7.96 1.96 -1.06
C ALA A 135 -9.21 2.83 -1.07
N ARG A 136 -10.11 2.64 -2.04
CA ARG A 136 -11.32 3.46 -2.15
C ARG A 136 -12.28 3.26 -0.98
N LEU A 137 -12.45 2.03 -0.50
CA LEU A 137 -13.24 1.74 0.69
C LEU A 137 -12.65 2.42 1.93
N GLN A 138 -11.32 2.51 2.08
CA GLN A 138 -10.72 3.26 3.18
C GLN A 138 -11.05 4.77 3.10
N GLU A 139 -11.02 5.35 1.90
CA GLU A 139 -11.42 6.75 1.67
C GLU A 139 -12.89 6.99 2.01
N LEU A 140 -13.80 6.14 1.51
CA LEU A 140 -15.22 6.24 1.81
C LEU A 140 -15.51 6.11 3.32
N LEU A 141 -14.82 5.20 4.02
CA LEU A 141 -14.93 5.12 5.48
C LEU A 141 -14.38 6.38 6.17
N ASN A 142 -13.35 7.03 5.63
CA ASN A 142 -12.90 8.31 6.17
C ASN A 142 -13.98 9.39 6.00
N ASP A 143 -14.63 9.43 4.84
CA ASP A 143 -15.61 10.46 4.51
C ASP A 143 -16.92 10.25 5.26
N LEU A 144 -17.37 9.01 5.45
CA LEU A 144 -18.47 8.67 6.37
C LEU A 144 -18.18 9.11 7.81
N GLN A 145 -16.94 8.92 8.28
CA GLN A 145 -16.58 9.37 9.62
C GLN A 145 -16.62 10.90 9.73
N LYS A 146 -16.19 11.63 8.69
CA LYS A 146 -16.25 13.09 8.64
C LYS A 146 -17.69 13.61 8.55
N SER A 147 -18.61 12.86 7.93
CA SER A 147 -20.03 13.22 7.85
C SER A 147 -20.79 13.00 9.16
N GLY A 148 -20.10 12.68 10.26
CA GLY A 148 -20.69 12.50 11.59
C GLY A 148 -21.14 11.07 11.90
N LEU A 149 -20.90 10.10 11.01
CA LEU A 149 -21.26 8.70 11.22
C LEU A 149 -20.17 8.02 12.09
N PRO A 150 -20.49 7.56 13.32
CA PRO A 150 -19.50 6.94 14.19
C PRO A 150 -19.09 5.56 13.66
N ILE A 151 -17.84 5.45 13.21
CA ILE A 151 -17.26 4.18 12.76
C ILE A 151 -16.46 3.56 13.90
N ALA A 152 -16.99 2.46 14.45
CA ALA A 152 -16.32 1.72 15.52
C ALA A 152 -15.28 0.74 14.97
N GLY A 153 -14.05 0.81 15.49
CA GLY A 153 -12.96 -0.13 15.18
C GLY A 153 -11.97 0.40 14.14
N ARG A 154 -11.00 -0.44 13.77
CA ARG A 154 -9.96 -0.07 12.80
C ARG A 154 -10.53 -0.18 11.38
N LYS A 155 -10.45 0.90 10.60
CA LYS A 155 -10.91 0.94 9.19
C LYS A 155 -10.37 -0.21 8.35
N ARG A 156 -9.10 -0.60 8.57
CA ARG A 156 -8.49 -1.75 7.88
C ARG A 156 -9.25 -3.06 8.13
N ASP A 157 -9.69 -3.29 9.36
CA ASP A 157 -10.43 -4.51 9.73
C ASP A 157 -11.84 -4.49 9.12
N ILE A 158 -12.45 -3.31 9.04
CA ILE A 158 -13.74 -3.10 8.37
C ILE A 158 -13.63 -3.41 6.87
N VAL A 159 -12.64 -2.82 6.19
CA VAL A 159 -12.38 -3.08 4.76
C VAL A 159 -12.12 -4.57 4.52
N ALA A 160 -11.33 -5.21 5.38
CA ALA A 160 -11.08 -6.64 5.31
C ALA A 160 -12.38 -7.47 5.38
N GLN A 161 -13.28 -7.10 6.29
CA GLN A 161 -14.59 -7.74 6.41
C GLN A 161 -15.49 -7.50 5.19
N LEU A 162 -15.53 -6.28 4.65
CA LEU A 162 -16.33 -5.93 3.46
C LEU A 162 -15.87 -6.70 2.22
N MET A 163 -14.56 -6.82 2.05
CA MET A 163 -13.93 -7.50 0.91
C MET A 163 -13.77 -9.01 1.12
N LYS A 164 -14.11 -9.53 2.31
CA LYS A 164 -13.92 -10.94 2.71
C LYS A 164 -12.46 -11.43 2.58
N VAL A 165 -11.50 -10.57 2.94
CA VAL A 165 -10.06 -10.86 2.95
C VAL A 165 -9.47 -10.68 4.34
N SER A 166 -8.21 -11.07 4.53
CA SER A 166 -7.52 -10.84 5.82
C SER A 166 -7.10 -9.37 5.98
N PRO A 167 -7.01 -8.82 7.22
CA PRO A 167 -6.45 -7.50 7.47
C PRO A 167 -5.01 -7.34 6.95
N THR A 168 -4.25 -8.43 6.92
CA THR A 168 -2.90 -8.49 6.33
C THR A 168 -2.94 -8.27 4.83
N GLN A 169 -3.89 -8.86 4.11
CA GLN A 169 -4.07 -8.61 2.67
C GLN A 169 -4.42 -7.15 2.40
N VAL A 170 -5.30 -6.54 3.20
CA VAL A 170 -5.60 -5.10 3.08
C VAL A 170 -4.35 -4.24 3.32
N ALA A 171 -3.49 -4.62 4.28
CA ALA A 171 -2.22 -3.92 4.50
C ALA A 171 -1.25 -4.05 3.31
N ARG A 172 -1.20 -5.22 2.66
CA ARG A 172 -0.41 -5.42 1.43
C ARG A 172 -0.93 -4.55 0.29
N MET A 173 -2.24 -4.56 0.06
CA MET A 173 -2.91 -3.72 -0.93
C MET A 173 -2.64 -2.22 -0.67
N ASP A 174 -2.69 -1.79 0.59
CA ASP A 174 -2.37 -0.42 0.99
C ASP A 174 -0.91 -0.03 0.67
N SER A 175 0.04 -0.94 0.92
CA SER A 175 1.45 -0.74 0.55
C SER A 175 1.62 -0.58 -0.96
N ILE A 176 1.00 -1.48 -1.75
CA ILE A 176 1.02 -1.41 -3.21
C ILE A 176 0.44 -0.07 -3.69
N ASN A 177 -0.75 0.30 -3.21
CA ASN A 177 -1.42 1.51 -3.65
C ASN A 177 -0.62 2.78 -3.30
N LYS A 178 0.02 2.85 -2.13
CA LYS A 178 0.74 4.05 -1.68
C LYS A 178 2.16 4.17 -2.21
N LYS A 179 2.87 3.04 -2.37
CA LYS A 179 4.33 3.06 -2.57
C LYS A 179 4.80 2.59 -3.94
N LEU A 180 3.98 1.88 -4.71
CA LEU A 180 4.36 1.42 -6.03
C LEU A 180 4.45 2.59 -7.03
N THR A 181 5.44 2.61 -7.92
CA THR A 181 5.57 3.62 -8.99
C THR A 181 4.43 3.50 -10.03
N PRO A 182 4.09 4.59 -10.75
CA PRO A 182 3.06 4.55 -11.78
C PRO A 182 3.27 3.45 -12.83
N GLU A 183 4.51 3.26 -13.27
CA GLU A 183 4.87 2.26 -14.29
C GLU A 183 4.62 0.82 -13.79
N LEU A 184 4.98 0.54 -12.53
CA LEU A 184 4.72 -0.76 -11.92
C LEU A 184 3.24 -0.96 -11.58
N LYS A 185 2.49 0.11 -11.28
CA LYS A 185 1.03 0.05 -11.15
C LYS A 185 0.35 -0.29 -12.47
N GLU A 186 0.86 0.24 -13.58
CA GLU A 186 0.36 -0.10 -14.91
C GLU A 186 0.65 -1.57 -15.24
N ALA A 187 1.88 -2.04 -15.02
CA ALA A 187 2.23 -3.45 -15.19
C ALA A 187 1.36 -4.38 -14.31
N PHE A 188 1.08 -3.97 -13.06
CA PHE A 188 0.17 -4.70 -12.18
C PHE A 188 -1.28 -4.72 -12.69
N SER A 189 -1.74 -3.61 -13.27
CA SER A 189 -3.09 -3.51 -13.83
C SER A 189 -3.26 -4.32 -15.11
N LYS A 190 -2.20 -4.50 -15.88
CA LYS A 190 -2.14 -5.38 -17.06
C LYS A 190 -1.91 -6.86 -16.72
N GLU A 191 -1.79 -7.18 -15.42
CA GLU A 191 -1.49 -8.52 -14.91
C GLU A 191 -0.11 -9.06 -15.34
N ASP A 192 0.79 -8.20 -15.83
CA ASP A 192 2.18 -8.55 -16.17
C ASP A 192 2.99 -8.92 -14.92
N ILE A 193 2.59 -8.39 -13.76
CA ILE A 193 3.12 -8.76 -12.46
C ILE A 193 1.99 -9.17 -11.52
N ASN A 194 2.23 -10.19 -10.69
CA ASN A 194 1.25 -10.62 -9.68
C ASN A 194 1.31 -9.76 -8.40
N ILE A 195 0.30 -9.89 -7.53
CA ILE A 195 0.19 -9.13 -6.28
C ILE A 195 1.40 -9.30 -5.35
N THR A 196 2.03 -10.47 -5.32
CA THR A 196 3.21 -10.72 -4.50
C THR A 196 4.40 -9.91 -5.00
N THR A 197 4.62 -9.90 -6.31
CA THR A 197 5.68 -9.11 -6.96
C THR A 197 5.47 -7.62 -6.74
N ALA A 198 4.24 -7.13 -6.96
CA ALA A 198 3.86 -5.74 -6.72
C ALA A 198 4.07 -5.36 -5.24
N TYR A 199 3.72 -6.24 -4.30
CA TYR A 199 3.94 -6.00 -2.87
C TYR A 199 5.43 -5.92 -2.53
N GLU A 200 6.25 -6.85 -3.00
CA GLU A 200 7.69 -6.86 -2.72
C GLU A 200 8.38 -5.62 -3.34
N ALA A 201 8.01 -5.24 -4.56
CA ALA A 201 8.49 -4.01 -5.20
C ALA A 201 8.05 -2.75 -4.44
N SER A 202 6.83 -2.71 -3.89
CA SER A 202 6.35 -1.57 -3.07
C SER A 202 7.15 -1.32 -1.79
N ARG A 203 7.97 -2.29 -1.37
CA ARG A 203 8.83 -2.21 -0.17
C ARG A 203 10.23 -1.67 -0.49
N LEU A 204 10.56 -1.51 -1.77
CA LEU A 204 11.82 -0.93 -2.21
C LEU A 204 11.75 0.60 -2.23
N PRO A 205 12.88 1.31 -2.05
CA PRO A 205 12.96 2.73 -2.37
C PRO A 205 12.67 3.00 -3.85
N LYS A 206 12.39 4.26 -4.18
CA LYS A 206 11.88 4.63 -5.52
C LYS A 206 12.93 4.39 -6.61
N GLU A 207 14.19 4.57 -6.26
CA GLU A 207 15.35 4.37 -7.12
C GLU A 207 15.43 2.91 -7.60
N GLN A 208 15.35 1.94 -6.68
CA GLN A 208 15.39 0.51 -7.03
C GLN A 208 14.12 0.04 -7.73
N GLN A 209 12.96 0.67 -7.45
CA GLN A 209 11.75 0.41 -8.25
C GLN A 209 11.96 0.84 -9.71
N GLN A 210 12.69 1.93 -9.98
CA GLN A 210 12.99 2.37 -11.35
C GLN A 210 13.93 1.41 -12.06
N GLU A 211 14.91 0.81 -11.37
CA GLU A 211 15.74 -0.24 -11.96
C GLU A 211 14.89 -1.44 -12.42
N ILE A 212 13.94 -1.88 -11.58
CA ILE A 212 12.99 -2.95 -11.96
C ILE A 212 12.19 -2.55 -13.21
N VAL A 213 11.76 -1.29 -13.31
CA VAL A 213 11.05 -0.78 -14.49
C VAL A 213 11.93 -0.84 -15.74
N GLN A 214 13.23 -0.51 -15.64
CA GLN A 214 14.15 -0.61 -16.78
C GLN A 214 14.35 -2.05 -17.21
N GLU A 215 14.58 -2.97 -16.27
CA GLU A 215 14.71 -4.40 -16.56
C GLU A 215 13.45 -4.94 -17.27
N TYR A 216 12.27 -4.52 -16.83
CA TYR A 216 11.00 -4.87 -17.47
C TYR A 216 10.86 -4.30 -18.88
N LYS A 217 11.28 -3.06 -19.12
CA LYS A 217 11.31 -2.45 -20.46
C LYS A 217 12.29 -3.16 -21.41
N GLU A 218 13.37 -3.74 -20.87
CA GLU A 218 14.31 -4.58 -21.61
C GLU A 218 13.75 -6.00 -21.90
N GLY A 219 12.52 -6.29 -21.49
CA GLY A 219 11.85 -7.57 -21.72
C GLY A 219 12.13 -8.64 -20.66
N LYS A 220 12.75 -8.29 -19.52
CA LYS A 220 12.94 -9.23 -18.41
C LYS A 220 11.63 -9.38 -17.63
N SER A 221 11.30 -10.61 -17.25
CA SER A 221 10.16 -10.87 -16.37
C SER A 221 10.45 -10.37 -14.96
N ILE A 222 9.54 -9.57 -14.40
CA ILE A 222 9.63 -9.20 -12.98
C ILE A 222 8.99 -10.32 -12.16
N THR A 223 9.75 -10.91 -11.26
CA THR A 223 9.27 -11.94 -10.32
C THR A 223 9.42 -11.48 -8.88
N PRO A 224 8.77 -12.17 -7.91
CA PRO A 224 8.98 -11.86 -6.50
C PRO A 224 10.44 -12.00 -6.07
N SER A 225 11.21 -12.93 -6.65
CA SER A 225 12.61 -13.14 -6.29
C SER A 225 13.47 -11.94 -6.65
N VAL A 226 13.30 -11.37 -7.85
CA VAL A 226 14.04 -10.16 -8.29
C VAL A 226 13.80 -8.99 -7.31
N ALA A 227 12.54 -8.76 -6.92
CA ALA A 227 12.22 -7.71 -5.96
C ALA A 227 12.77 -7.99 -4.54
N VAL A 228 12.85 -9.27 -4.15
CA VAL A 228 13.45 -9.68 -2.87
C VAL A 228 14.97 -9.52 -2.90
N GLU A 229 15.65 -9.91 -3.98
CA GLU A 229 17.10 -9.78 -4.18
C GLU A 229 17.52 -8.31 -4.09
N LYS A 230 16.89 -7.42 -4.85
CA LYS A 230 17.15 -5.97 -4.74
C LYS A 230 16.91 -5.43 -3.33
N ARG A 231 15.94 -5.97 -2.58
CA ARG A 231 15.73 -5.55 -1.19
C ARG A 231 16.87 -6.01 -0.29
N ILE A 232 17.36 -7.24 -0.47
CA ILE A 232 18.51 -7.75 0.27
C ILE A 232 19.73 -6.88 -0.02
N GLU A 233 19.99 -6.53 -1.28
CA GLU A 233 21.07 -5.63 -1.69
C GLU A 233 20.96 -4.24 -1.01
N VAL A 234 19.75 -3.66 -0.95
CA VAL A 234 19.51 -2.40 -0.22
C VAL A 234 19.83 -2.57 1.27
N ILE A 235 19.34 -3.63 1.91
CA ILE A 235 19.58 -3.88 3.34
C ILE A 235 21.07 -4.08 3.61
N GLU A 236 21.78 -4.82 2.76
CA GLU A 236 23.21 -5.04 2.90
C GLU A 236 24.01 -3.75 2.73
N THR A 237 23.61 -2.90 1.79
CA THR A 237 24.23 -1.58 1.57
C THR A 237 23.99 -0.66 2.76
N GLU A 238 22.76 -0.56 3.24
CA GLU A 238 22.42 0.21 4.44
C GLU A 238 23.16 -0.30 5.69
N GLN A 239 23.33 -1.62 5.84
CA GLN A 239 24.09 -2.21 6.94
C GLN A 239 25.60 -1.93 6.83
N LYS A 240 26.16 -1.91 5.63
CA LYS A 240 27.55 -1.49 5.41
C LYS A 240 27.74 0.00 5.74
N GLU A 241 26.76 0.84 5.47
CA GLU A 241 26.88 2.28 5.75
C GLU A 241 26.58 2.65 7.20
N LYS A 242 25.93 1.78 7.97
CA LYS A 242 25.57 2.05 9.36
C LYS A 242 26.83 2.01 10.25
N PRO A 243 27.12 3.07 11.03
CA PRO A 243 28.28 3.09 11.90
C PRO A 243 28.19 2.00 12.97
N MET A 244 29.24 1.21 13.11
CA MET A 244 29.36 0.12 14.08
C MET A 244 29.89 0.65 15.42
N THR A 245 29.64 -0.10 16.50
CA THR A 245 30.29 0.15 17.79
C THR A 245 31.35 -0.92 18.02
N HIS A 246 32.59 -0.51 18.20
CA HIS A 246 33.71 -1.39 18.56
C HIS A 246 34.09 -1.18 20.02
N GLU A 247 34.42 -2.25 20.74
CA GLU A 247 34.96 -2.17 22.09
C GLU A 247 36.48 -2.28 22.05
N LEU A 248 37.17 -1.36 22.71
CA LEU A 248 38.62 -1.30 22.77
C LEU A 248 39.05 -1.05 24.21
N ASP A 249 40.24 -1.55 24.54
CA ASP A 249 40.81 -1.39 25.87
C ASP A 249 41.85 -0.28 25.85
N SER A 250 41.96 0.44 26.96
CA SER A 250 42.98 1.46 27.15
C SER A 250 43.53 1.39 28.56
N TYR A 251 44.85 1.49 28.70
CA TYR A 251 45.50 1.61 30.00
C TYR A 251 45.15 2.93 30.70
N PRO A 252 45.24 3.01 32.04
CA PRO A 252 44.67 4.12 32.81
C PRO A 252 45.20 5.50 32.41
N GLU A 253 46.51 5.64 32.16
CA GLU A 253 47.10 6.93 31.75
C GLU A 253 46.55 7.41 30.39
N GLN A 254 46.47 6.51 29.42
CA GLN A 254 45.93 6.82 28.09
C GLN A 254 44.43 7.08 28.16
N PHE A 255 43.71 6.29 28.96
CA PHE A 255 42.27 6.43 29.15
C PHE A 255 41.92 7.80 29.72
N GLU A 256 42.63 8.23 30.76
CA GLU A 256 42.43 9.55 31.37
C GLU A 256 42.73 10.70 30.40
N ALA A 257 43.78 10.55 29.56
CA ALA A 257 44.09 11.51 28.51
C ALA A 257 43.00 11.58 27.44
N ILE A 258 42.35 10.46 27.10
CA ILE A 258 41.21 10.41 26.17
C ILE A 258 39.97 11.06 26.81
N VAL A 259 39.67 10.75 28.08
CA VAL A 259 38.54 11.33 28.82
C VAL A 259 38.65 12.86 28.89
N LYS A 260 39.86 13.38 29.09
CA LYS A 260 40.19 14.82 29.10
C LYS A 260 40.25 15.45 27.70
N GLY A 261 40.20 14.66 26.64
CA GLY A 261 40.31 15.13 25.26
C GLY A 261 41.72 15.57 24.84
N ILE A 262 42.74 15.23 25.63
CA ILE A 262 44.15 15.49 25.32
C ILE A 262 44.63 14.51 24.25
N LYS A 263 44.32 13.22 24.43
CA LYS A 263 44.61 12.18 23.44
C LYS A 263 43.42 12.04 22.49
N THR A 264 43.61 12.48 21.25
CA THR A 264 42.59 12.52 20.19
C THR A 264 42.82 11.45 19.12
N PHE A 265 43.65 10.45 19.39
CA PHE A 265 43.93 9.36 18.47
C PHE A 265 44.13 8.02 19.19
N MET A 266 43.85 6.94 18.49
CA MET A 266 44.15 5.57 18.89
C MET A 266 44.97 4.87 17.80
N CYS A 267 45.79 3.92 18.22
CA CYS A 267 46.45 2.97 17.34
C CYS A 267 45.93 1.58 17.70
N GLY A 268 45.43 0.84 16.72
CA GLY A 268 44.88 -0.50 16.92
C GLY A 268 45.45 -1.47 15.90
N PHE A 269 45.34 -2.76 16.19
CA PHE A 269 45.59 -3.80 15.18
C PHE A 269 44.41 -3.81 14.20
N ASN A 270 44.67 -3.93 12.90
CA ASN A 270 43.67 -3.91 11.84
C ASN A 270 42.96 -5.28 11.70
N ASN A 271 42.54 -5.86 12.83
CA ASN A 271 41.76 -7.10 12.89
C ASN A 271 40.24 -6.83 12.94
N GLN A 272 39.84 -5.57 13.05
CA GLN A 272 38.45 -5.12 13.01
C GLN A 272 38.28 -4.14 11.85
N SER A 273 37.15 -4.22 11.14
CA SER A 273 36.85 -3.35 10.00
C SER A 273 36.37 -1.97 10.45
N PHE A 274 37.26 -1.16 11.03
CA PHE A 274 36.95 0.20 11.47
C PHE A 274 36.62 1.13 10.29
N ARG A 275 35.64 2.02 10.47
CA ARG A 275 35.24 3.04 9.49
C ARG A 275 35.10 4.40 10.14
N VAL A 276 35.33 5.46 9.36
CA VAL A 276 35.00 6.83 9.79
C VAL A 276 33.50 6.90 10.11
N GLY A 277 33.15 7.44 11.28
CA GLY A 277 31.78 7.49 11.79
C GLY A 277 31.44 6.44 12.84
N ASP A 278 32.21 5.33 12.91
CA ASP A 278 32.03 4.29 13.91
C ASP A 278 32.20 4.85 15.34
N LYS A 279 31.48 4.24 16.28
CA LYS A 279 31.64 4.48 17.70
C LYS A 279 32.70 3.55 18.27
N LEU A 280 33.56 4.07 19.13
CA LEU A 280 34.45 3.28 19.95
C LEU A 280 34.02 3.44 21.41
N LYS A 281 33.71 2.33 22.06
CA LYS A 281 33.56 2.25 23.51
C LYS A 281 34.90 1.82 24.08
N ILE A 282 35.59 2.79 24.66
CA ILE A 282 36.92 2.58 25.22
C ILE A 282 36.76 2.22 26.69
N ASN A 283 37.13 1.00 27.07
CA ASN A 283 37.08 0.52 28.44
C ASN A 283 38.45 0.74 29.12
N GLU A 284 38.44 1.22 30.36
CA GLU A 284 39.66 1.32 31.15
C GLU A 284 40.05 -0.07 31.69
N PHE A 285 41.22 -0.53 31.30
CA PHE A 285 41.80 -1.81 31.73
C PHE A 285 43.05 -1.54 32.57
N ASP A 286 43.07 -2.06 33.79
CA ASP A 286 44.20 -1.95 34.70
C ASP A 286 45.14 -3.16 34.54
N PRO A 287 46.37 -2.95 34.02
CA PRO A 287 47.31 -4.04 33.80
C PRO A 287 47.94 -4.59 35.08
N GLU A 288 47.89 -3.87 36.22
CA GLU A 288 48.43 -4.37 37.49
C GLU A 288 47.48 -5.36 38.14
N THR A 289 46.18 -5.04 38.12
CA THR A 289 45.13 -5.91 38.69
C THR A 289 44.55 -6.90 37.67
N ILE A 290 44.86 -6.73 36.37
CA ILE A 290 44.35 -7.53 35.25
C ILE A 290 42.81 -7.51 35.21
N LEU A 291 42.21 -6.36 35.53
CA LEU A 291 40.77 -6.17 35.60
C LEU A 291 40.32 -4.90 34.89
N TYR A 292 39.10 -4.91 34.39
CA TYR A 292 38.42 -3.69 33.96
C TYR A 292 37.95 -2.90 35.18
N THR A 293 38.19 -1.59 35.19
CA THR A 293 37.76 -0.72 36.30
C THR A 293 36.26 -0.44 36.26
N GLY A 294 35.59 -0.79 35.15
CA GLY A 294 34.19 -0.47 34.88
C GLY A 294 33.99 0.93 34.29
N ARG A 295 35.03 1.76 34.22
CA ARG A 295 34.98 3.06 33.53
C ARG A 295 35.08 2.84 32.02
N PHE A 296 34.30 3.63 31.28
CA PHE A 296 34.40 3.67 29.82
C PHE A 296 34.18 5.09 29.30
N SER A 297 34.61 5.33 28.06
CA SER A 297 34.36 6.57 27.33
C SER A 297 33.93 6.24 25.91
N GLU A 298 32.86 6.89 25.45
CA GLU A 298 32.43 6.77 24.06
C GLU A 298 33.04 7.87 23.20
N VAL A 299 33.67 7.47 22.11
CA VAL A 299 34.23 8.37 21.11
C VAL A 299 33.78 7.94 19.72
N ARG A 300 33.92 8.81 18.74
CA ARG A 300 33.64 8.53 17.33
C ARG A 300 34.92 8.65 16.51
N ILE A 301 35.14 7.73 15.57
CA ILE A 301 36.22 7.85 14.59
C ILE A 301 35.86 8.99 13.64
N ILE A 302 36.74 9.99 13.55
CA ILE A 302 36.57 11.15 12.65
C ILE A 302 37.52 11.10 11.45
N TYR A 303 38.59 10.32 11.54
CA TYR A 303 39.54 10.08 10.47
C TYR A 303 40.25 8.74 10.72
N LEU A 304 40.62 8.05 9.65
CA LEU A 304 41.27 6.74 9.71
C LEU A 304 42.42 6.71 8.70
N GLN A 305 43.58 6.23 9.12
CA GLN A 305 44.73 5.95 8.28
C GLN A 305 45.12 4.47 8.43
N GLU A 306 45.01 3.75 7.31
CA GLU A 306 45.43 2.36 7.23
C GLU A 306 46.97 2.24 7.23
N GLY A 307 47.47 1.13 7.76
CA GLY A 307 48.88 0.79 7.71
C GLY A 307 49.34 0.35 6.32
N GLY A 308 50.66 0.22 6.14
CA GLY A 308 51.30 -0.10 4.86
C GLY A 308 51.81 1.13 4.11
N GLU A 309 51.49 2.33 4.60
CA GLU A 309 51.99 3.61 4.13
C GLU A 309 52.57 4.43 5.30
N ASN A 310 53.46 5.38 5.01
CA ASN A 310 54.02 6.32 5.99
C ASN A 310 54.63 5.67 7.25
N ASP A 311 55.37 4.57 7.07
CA ASP A 311 56.04 3.80 8.13
C ASP A 311 55.11 3.18 9.19
N ILE A 312 53.80 3.13 8.92
CA ILE A 312 52.84 2.40 9.76
C ILE A 312 52.83 0.93 9.31
N PRO A 313 53.02 -0.05 10.21
CA PRO A 313 52.99 -1.46 9.83
C PRO A 313 51.63 -1.84 9.22
N LYS A 314 51.64 -2.74 8.23
CA LYS A 314 50.45 -3.11 7.45
C LYS A 314 49.25 -3.58 8.28
N ASP A 315 49.53 -4.23 9.41
CA ASP A 315 48.50 -4.78 10.29
C ASP A 315 48.00 -3.79 11.35
N TYR A 316 48.33 -2.51 11.22
CA TYR A 316 47.91 -1.46 12.16
C TYR A 316 47.05 -0.40 11.49
N VAL A 317 46.27 0.29 12.31
CA VAL A 317 45.42 1.40 11.89
C VAL A 317 45.52 2.53 12.92
N ILE A 318 45.63 3.76 12.43
CA ILE A 318 45.57 4.97 13.26
C ILE A 318 44.21 5.62 13.08
N MET A 319 43.51 5.83 14.18
CA MET A 319 42.16 6.41 14.21
C MET A 319 42.22 7.74 14.96
N SER A 320 41.85 8.84 14.31
CA SER A 320 41.53 10.07 15.04
C SER A 320 40.13 9.97 15.63
N ILE A 321 39.99 10.33 16.88
CA ILE A 321 38.78 10.14 17.68
C ILE A 321 38.27 11.47 18.24
N LYS A 322 36.96 11.59 18.34
CA LYS A 322 36.28 12.72 18.98
C LYS A 322 35.29 12.22 20.01
N LYS A 323 35.36 12.74 21.23
CA LYS A 323 34.43 12.38 22.30
C LYS A 323 32.99 12.64 21.91
N ILE A 324 32.12 11.65 22.14
CA ILE A 324 30.68 11.80 21.97
C ILE A 324 30.18 12.49 23.23
N ARG A 325 29.46 13.61 23.06
CA ARG A 325 28.85 14.34 24.17
C ARG A 325 27.70 13.55 24.78
#